data_AF-A0A1G2RRJ4-F1
#
_entry.id   AF-A0A1G2RRJ4-F1
#
_cell.length_a   1.000
_cell.length_b   1.000
_cell.length_c   1.000
_cell.angle_alpha   90.00
_cell.angle_beta   90.00
_cell.angle_gamma   90.00
#
_symmetry.space_group_name_H-M   'P 1'
#
loop_
_entity.id
_entity.type
_entity.pdbx_description
1 polymer ?
#
loop_
_entity_poly.entity_id
_entity_poly.type
_entity_poly.pdbx_seq_one_letter_code
_entity_poly.pdbx_strand_id
1 'polypeptide(L)'
;MDKTKLLEWVLRISVAGEFIGHGVFALQGKKQWIGWFSNFGVSDAELAAKLLFIVGVIDIALAILVLVKPIRLALLWMVFWGFWTALLRPIVGEPIWDFVERWANWGAPLALLLLLGWPKSPKEWIGKRLNA
;
A
#
# COMPACT_ATOMS: atom_id res chain seq x y z
N MET A 1 -11.90 -2.91 26.29
CA MET A 1 -11.93 -2.49 24.87
C MET A 1 -12.35 -3.69 24.04
N ASP A 2 -13.24 -3.51 23.06
CA ASP A 2 -13.63 -4.56 22.13
C ASP A 2 -12.39 -5.11 21.40
N LYS A 3 -12.18 -6.44 21.44
CA LYS A 3 -11.04 -7.11 20.79
C LYS A 3 -11.01 -6.83 19.28
N THR A 4 -12.18 -6.71 18.65
CA THR A 4 -12.29 -6.38 17.22
C THR A 4 -11.75 -4.97 16.95
N LYS A 5 -12.08 -4.02 17.82
CA LYS A 5 -11.60 -2.64 17.70
C LYS A 5 -10.10 -2.52 17.93
N LEU A 6 -9.56 -3.32 18.85
CA LEU A 6 -8.12 -3.47 19.06
C LEU A 6 -7.42 -3.98 17.80
N LEU A 7 -7.91 -5.09 17.23
CA LEU A 7 -7.36 -5.67 15.99
C LEU A 7 -7.43 -4.69 14.82
N GLU A 8 -8.55 -3.96 14.68
CA GLU A 8 -8.71 -2.91 13.67
C GLU A 8 -7.60 -1.86 13.78
N TRP A 9 -7.33 -1.36 14.99
CA TRP A 9 -6.28 -0.34 15.18
C TRP A 9 -4.87 -0.89 14.99
N VAL A 10 -4.59 -2.12 15.44
CA VAL A 10 -3.29 -2.78 15.17
C VAL A 10 -3.06 -2.83 13.66
N LEU A 11 -4.04 -3.31 12.89
CA LEU A 11 -3.93 -3.38 11.43
C LEU A 11 -3.80 -1.99 10.78
N ARG A 12 -4.55 -0.98 11.25
CA ARG A 12 -4.43 0.39 10.72
C ARG A 12 -3.03 0.96 10.93
N ILE A 13 -2.42 0.73 12.09
CA ILE A 13 -1.06 1.18 12.39
C ILE A 13 -0.04 0.40 11.55
N SER A 14 -0.18 -0.92 11.43
CA SER A 14 0.72 -1.75 10.62
C SER A 14 0.70 -1.34 9.15
N VAL A 15 -0.49 -1.15 8.58
CA VAL A 15 -0.68 -0.69 7.19
C VAL A 15 -0.10 0.71 7.00
N ALA A 16 -0.37 1.63 7.93
CA ALA A 16 0.16 2.99 7.84
C ALA A 16 1.70 3.02 7.95
N GLY A 17 2.30 2.22 8.84
CA GLY A 17 3.75 2.14 8.99
C GLY A 17 4.45 1.67 7.72
N GLU A 18 3.91 0.66 7.04
CA GLU A 18 4.44 0.16 5.77
C GLU A 18 4.34 1.21 4.65
N PHE A 19 3.17 1.82 4.45
CA PHE A 19 2.99 2.87 3.44
C PHE A 19 3.77 4.16 3.74
N ILE A 20 3.94 4.54 5.01
CA ILE A 20 4.82 5.67 5.38
C ILE A 20 6.26 5.34 5.03
N GLY A 21 6.75 4.15 5.40
CA GLY A 21 8.11 3.72 5.09
C GLY A 21 8.40 3.72 3.60
N HIS A 22 7.51 3.13 2.80
CA HIS A 22 7.62 3.16 1.34
C HIS A 22 7.52 4.57 0.78
N GLY A 23 6.55 5.35 1.25
CA GLY A 23 6.37 6.73 0.81
C GLY A 23 7.61 7.58 1.04
N VAL A 24 8.23 7.49 2.21
CA VAL A 24 9.48 8.21 2.52
C VAL A 24 10.63 7.78 1.60
N PHE A 25 10.83 6.48 1.37
CA PHE A 25 11.86 6.01 0.44
C PHE A 25 11.61 6.49 -1.00
N ALA A 26 10.34 6.57 -1.42
CA ALA A 26 9.96 7.10 -2.72
C ALA A 26 10.22 8.61 -2.83
N LEU A 27 9.84 9.39 -1.81
CA LEU A 27 10.12 10.84 -1.75
C LEU A 27 11.62 11.14 -1.75
N GLN A 28 12.44 10.30 -1.12
CA GLN A 28 13.90 10.41 -1.13
C GLN A 28 14.53 10.01 -2.47
N GLY A 29 13.74 9.51 -3.43
CA GLY A 29 14.23 9.08 -4.73
C GLY A 29 15.15 7.87 -4.61
N LYS A 30 14.74 6.82 -3.88
CA LYS A 30 15.52 5.59 -3.73
C LYS A 30 16.03 5.09 -5.09
N LYS A 31 17.35 5.15 -5.30
CA LYS A 31 18.00 4.90 -6.61
C LYS A 31 17.60 3.57 -7.24
N GLN A 32 17.48 2.52 -6.42
CA GLN A 32 17.03 1.20 -6.85
C GLN A 32 15.65 1.25 -7.52
N TRP A 33 14.70 1.96 -6.89
CA TRP A 33 13.33 2.07 -7.40
C TRP A 33 13.23 2.97 -8.63
N ILE A 34 14.03 4.03 -8.70
CA ILE A 34 14.19 4.81 -9.93
C ILE A 34 14.72 3.91 -11.06
N GLY A 35 15.70 3.05 -10.77
CA GLY A 35 16.25 2.10 -11.73
C GLY A 35 15.20 1.12 -12.28
N TRP A 36 14.22 0.73 -11.46
CA TRP A 36 13.16 -0.19 -11.89
C TRP A 36 12.31 0.38 -13.04
N PHE A 37 12.13 1.70 -13.14
CA PHE A 37 11.33 2.36 -14.18
C PHE A 37 11.83 2.06 -15.61
N SER A 38 13.13 1.80 -15.77
CA SER A 38 13.72 1.46 -17.08
C SER A 38 13.18 0.13 -17.64
N ASN A 39 12.84 -0.83 -16.78
CA ASN A 39 12.20 -2.09 -17.17
C ASN A 39 10.79 -1.89 -17.75
N PHE A 40 10.21 -0.71 -17.54
CA PHE A 40 8.86 -0.34 -17.99
C PHE A 40 8.89 0.79 -19.04
N GLY A 41 10.03 0.99 -19.70
CA GLY A 41 10.16 1.94 -20.81
C GLY A 41 10.40 3.40 -20.40
N VAL A 42 10.59 3.68 -19.11
CA VAL A 42 10.93 5.01 -18.61
C VAL A 42 12.43 5.04 -18.27
N SER A 43 13.24 5.35 -19.29
CA SER A 43 14.71 5.38 -19.17
C SER A 43 15.26 6.72 -18.69
N ASP A 44 14.47 7.80 -18.73
CA ASP A 44 14.84 9.10 -18.18
C ASP A 44 14.74 9.06 -16.64
N ALA A 45 15.91 9.16 -15.98
CA ALA A 45 16.01 9.10 -14.53
C ALA A 45 15.35 10.29 -13.82
N GLU A 46 15.31 11.48 -14.44
CA GLU A 46 14.65 12.65 -13.86
C GLU A 46 13.13 12.48 -13.89
N LEU A 47 12.60 11.99 -15.02
CA LEU A 47 11.19 11.64 -15.13
C LEU A 47 10.80 10.52 -14.15
N ALA A 48 11.59 9.45 -14.07
CA ALA A 48 11.38 8.36 -13.11
C ALA A 48 11.40 8.86 -11.66
N ALA A 49 12.32 9.77 -11.31
CA ALA A 49 12.36 10.38 -9.98
C ALA A 49 11.10 11.21 -9.67
N LYS A 50 10.60 11.99 -10.64
CA LYS A 50 9.34 12.76 -10.49
C LYS A 50 8.13 11.85 -10.32
N LEU A 51 8.03 10.77 -11.10
CA LEU A 51 6.97 9.78 -10.97
C LEU A 51 7.03 9.06 -9.62
N LEU A 52 8.23 8.66 -9.19
CA LEU A 52 8.45 8.03 -7.90
C LEU A 52 8.09 8.97 -6.74
N PHE A 53 8.40 10.27 -6.85
CA PHE A 53 7.98 11.26 -5.87
C PHE A 53 6.44 11.32 -5.74
N ILE A 54 5.72 11.32 -6.85
CA ILE A 54 4.24 11.31 -6.85
C ILE A 54 3.71 10.04 -6.16
N VAL A 55 4.29 8.87 -6.47
CA VAL A 55 3.98 7.61 -5.77
C VAL A 55 4.17 7.77 -4.26
N GLY A 56 5.29 8.38 -3.83
CA GLY A 56 5.56 8.60 -2.42
C GLY A 56 4.54 9.49 -1.71
N VAL A 57 4.08 10.55 -2.39
CA VAL A 57 3.00 11.41 -1.87
C VAL A 57 1.69 10.62 -1.72
N ILE A 58 1.34 9.80 -2.72
CA ILE A 58 0.14 8.95 -2.68
C ILE A 58 0.23 7.96 -1.51
N ASP A 59 1.37 7.31 -1.31
CA ASP A 59 1.55 6.32 -0.24
C ASP A 59 1.36 6.96 1.15
N ILE A 60 1.96 8.12 1.39
CA ILE A 60 1.81 8.85 2.67
C ILE A 60 0.36 9.32 2.85
N ALA A 61 -0.29 9.82 1.79
CA ALA A 61 -1.68 10.24 1.85
C ALA A 61 -2.62 9.08 2.22
N LEU A 62 -2.39 7.89 1.64
CA LEU A 62 -3.15 6.67 1.96
C LEU A 62 -2.88 6.20 3.39
N ALA A 63 -1.64 6.28 3.88
CA ALA A 63 -1.32 5.94 5.26
C ALA A 63 -2.08 6.84 6.26
N ILE A 64 -2.06 8.16 6.04
CA ILE A 64 -2.81 9.12 6.85
C ILE A 64 -4.31 8.84 6.75
N LEU A 65 -4.82 8.60 5.54
CA LEU A 65 -6.22 8.26 5.32
C LEU A 65 -6.63 7.04 6.15
N VAL A 66 -5.85 5.96 6.12
CA VAL A 66 -6.16 4.75 6.90
C VAL A 66 -6.18 5.02 8.40
N LEU A 67 -5.30 5.88 8.94
CA LEU A 67 -5.28 6.28 10.36
C LEU A 67 -6.46 7.17 10.77
N VAL A 68 -7.03 7.95 9.84
CA VAL A 68 -8.21 8.78 10.09
C VAL A 68 -9.51 8.00 9.85
N LYS A 69 -9.65 7.41 8.67
CA LYS A 69 -10.82 6.66 8.23
C LYS A 69 -10.39 5.55 7.23
N PRO A 70 -10.48 4.26 7.59
CA PRO A 70 -10.07 3.18 6.71
C PRO A 70 -11.15 2.95 5.63
N ILE A 71 -11.02 3.65 4.50
CA ILE A 71 -11.95 3.55 3.36
C ILE A 71 -11.66 2.24 2.60
N ARG A 72 -12.69 1.42 2.37
CA ARG A 72 -12.54 0.10 1.72
C ARG A 72 -11.91 0.17 0.34
N LEU A 73 -12.29 1.15 -0.48
CA LEU A 73 -11.70 1.33 -1.81
C LEU A 73 -10.20 1.67 -1.73
N ALA A 74 -9.82 2.53 -0.78
CA ALA A 74 -8.42 2.84 -0.53
C ALA A 74 -7.65 1.60 -0.06
N LEU A 75 -8.22 0.81 0.84
CA LEU A 75 -7.61 -0.45 1.28
C LEU A 75 -7.45 -1.46 0.14
N LEU A 76 -8.44 -1.58 -0.74
CA LEU A 76 -8.32 -2.44 -1.93
C LEU A 76 -7.18 -1.97 -2.84
N TRP A 77 -7.07 -0.66 -3.06
CA TRP A 77 -5.93 -0.10 -3.77
C TRP A 77 -4.61 -0.42 -3.07
N MET A 78 -4.54 -0.29 -1.74
CA MET A 78 -3.34 -0.60 -0.97
C MET A 78 -2.96 -2.08 -1.04
N VAL A 79 -3.93 -2.99 -1.07
CA VAL A 79 -3.69 -4.43 -1.34
C VAL A 79 -3.09 -4.62 -2.71
N PHE A 80 -3.71 -4.06 -3.74
CA PHE A 80 -3.23 -4.17 -5.11
C PHE A 80 -1.82 -3.60 -5.27
N TRP A 81 -1.59 -2.38 -4.76
CA TRP A 81 -0.33 -1.66 -4.87
C TRP A 81 0.79 -2.33 -4.06
N GLY A 82 0.51 -2.73 -2.82
CA GLY A 82 1.46 -3.47 -1.99
C GLY A 82 1.86 -4.81 -2.62
N PHE A 83 0.90 -5.51 -3.24
CA PHE A 83 1.17 -6.76 -3.94
C PHE A 83 1.99 -6.51 -5.20
N TRP A 84 1.59 -5.54 -6.01
CA TRP A 84 2.28 -5.17 -7.25
C TRP A 84 3.74 -4.80 -6.99
N THR A 85 3.98 -3.89 -6.04
CA THR A 85 5.34 -3.46 -5.70
C THR A 85 6.17 -4.59 -5.10
N ALA A 86 5.58 -5.52 -4.32
CA ALA A 86 6.25 -6.72 -3.87
C ALA A 86 6.62 -7.64 -5.06
N LEU A 87 5.68 -7.87 -5.97
CA LEU A 87 5.86 -8.72 -7.16
C LEU A 87 6.86 -8.14 -8.17
N LEU A 88 7.03 -6.82 -8.21
CA LEU A 88 8.01 -6.17 -9.07
C LEU A 88 9.44 -6.67 -8.84
N ARG A 89 9.79 -7.04 -7.59
CA ARG A 89 11.15 -7.47 -7.21
C ARG A 89 11.67 -8.61 -8.09
N PRO A 90 11.02 -9.79 -8.15
CA PRO A 90 11.46 -10.84 -9.06
C PRO A 90 11.35 -10.45 -10.55
N ILE A 91 10.40 -9.58 -10.93
CA ILE A 91 10.25 -9.13 -12.33
C ILE A 91 11.46 -8.31 -12.78
N VAL A 92 12.02 -7.47 -11.90
CA VAL A 92 13.19 -6.62 -12.19
C VAL A 92 14.52 -7.31 -11.85
N GLY A 93 14.50 -8.62 -11.58
CA GLY A 93 15.69 -9.44 -11.37
C GLY A 93 16.18 -9.55 -9.92
N GLU A 94 15.39 -9.11 -8.94
CA GLU A 94 15.69 -9.30 -7.51
C GLU A 94 15.29 -10.71 -7.02
N PRO A 95 15.86 -11.20 -5.91
CA PRO A 95 15.51 -12.50 -5.37
C PRO A 95 14.00 -12.69 -5.13
N ILE A 96 13.47 -13.88 -5.42
CA ILE A 96 12.06 -14.21 -5.12
C ILE A 96 11.73 -14.07 -3.62
N TRP A 97 12.73 -14.24 -2.76
CA TRP A 97 12.58 -14.07 -1.32
C TRP A 97 12.23 -12.63 -0.93
N ASP A 98 12.64 -11.63 -1.72
CA ASP A 98 12.24 -10.24 -1.52
C ASP A 98 10.73 -10.04 -1.74
N PHE A 99 10.10 -10.83 -2.61
CA PHE A 99 8.65 -10.86 -2.73
C PHE A 99 7.99 -11.59 -1.54
N VAL A 100 8.51 -12.77 -1.18
CA VAL A 100 7.95 -13.61 -0.11
C VAL A 100 8.00 -12.92 1.26
N GLU A 101 9.12 -12.29 1.61
CA GLU A 101 9.28 -11.55 2.87
C GLU A 101 8.25 -10.42 3.02
N ARG A 102 7.75 -9.89 1.90
CA ARG A 102 6.86 -8.73 1.84
C ARG A 102 5.38 -9.09 1.75
N TRP A 103 5.01 -10.32 2.11
CA TRP A 103 3.62 -10.75 2.16
C TRP A 103 2.75 -9.84 3.06
N ALA A 104 3.34 -9.30 4.13
CA ALA A 104 2.67 -8.38 5.03
C ALA A 104 2.26 -7.05 4.36
N ASN A 105 2.97 -6.60 3.31
CA ASN A 105 2.71 -5.33 2.62
C ASN A 105 1.30 -5.27 2.03
N TRP A 106 0.78 -6.41 1.56
CA TRP A 106 -0.58 -6.49 1.01
C TRP A 106 -1.52 -7.35 1.86
N GLY A 107 -0.98 -8.27 2.66
CA GLY A 107 -1.75 -9.07 3.60
C GLY A 107 -2.36 -8.23 4.73
N ALA A 108 -1.63 -7.23 5.26
CA ALA A 108 -2.14 -6.35 6.30
C ALA A 108 -3.34 -5.48 5.84
N PRO A 109 -3.28 -4.77 4.69
CA PRO A 109 -4.44 -4.01 4.21
C PRO A 109 -5.60 -4.93 3.79
N LEU A 110 -5.32 -6.15 3.32
CA LEU A 110 -6.36 -7.15 3.00
C LEU A 110 -7.08 -7.62 4.26
N ALA A 111 -6.32 -7.96 5.32
CA ALA A 111 -6.90 -8.32 6.61
C ALA A 111 -7.77 -7.19 7.17
N LEU A 112 -7.31 -5.93 7.06
CA LEU A 112 -8.09 -4.77 7.49
C LEU A 112 -9.38 -4.61 6.66
N LEU A 113 -9.31 -4.77 5.33
CA LEU A 113 -10.47 -4.72 4.46
C LEU A 113 -11.50 -5.79 4.83
N LEU A 114 -11.05 -7.03 5.05
CA LEU A 114 -11.92 -8.14 5.44
C LEU A 114 -12.54 -7.94 6.83
N LEU A 115 -11.79 -7.37 7.79
CA LEU A 115 -12.28 -7.03 9.12
C LEU A 115 -13.40 -5.96 9.07
N LEU A 116 -13.34 -5.03 8.12
CA LEU A 116 -14.39 -4.03 7.88
C LEU A 116 -15.60 -4.59 7.13
N GLY A 117 -15.51 -5.83 6.63
CA GLY A 117 -16.52 -6.52 5.84
C GLY A 117 -16.44 -6.19 4.35
N TRP A 118 -16.64 -7.21 3.53
CA TRP A 118 -16.69 -7.07 2.07
C TRP A 118 -17.95 -6.29 1.64
N PRO A 119 -17.81 -5.25 0.81
CA PRO A 119 -18.93 -4.41 0.42
C PRO A 119 -19.90 -5.17 -0.51
N LYS A 120 -21.19 -5.00 -0.27
CA LYS A 120 -22.30 -5.61 -1.04
C LYS A 120 -22.86 -4.66 -2.09
N SER A 121 -22.48 -3.38 -2.04
CA SER A 121 -22.93 -2.36 -2.99
C SER A 121 -21.83 -1.35 -3.32
N PRO A 122 -21.88 -0.66 -4.47
CA PRO A 122 -20.91 0.38 -4.84
C PRO A 122 -20.73 1.48 -3.78
N LYS A 123 -21.80 1.84 -3.06
CA LYS A 123 -21.77 2.90 -2.05
C LYS A 123 -20.94 2.53 -0.82
N GLU A 124 -20.86 1.25 -0.47
CA GLU A 124 -20.13 0.76 0.71
C GLU A 124 -18.61 0.81 0.54
N TRP A 125 -18.11 0.89 -0.70
CA TRP A 125 -16.69 1.08 -0.98
C TRP A 125 -16.14 2.42 -0.44
N ILE A 126 -17.01 3.44 -0.37
CA ILE A 126 -16.68 4.81 0.07
C ILE A 126 -17.35 5.13 1.43
N GLY A 127 -18.40 4.39 1.76
CA GLY A 127 -19.19 4.52 2.99
C GLY A 127 -18.48 4.10 4.27
N LYS A 128 -19.14 4.32 5.41
CA LYS A 128 -18.64 3.90 6.73
C LYS A 128 -18.77 2.38 6.93
N ARG A 129 -18.19 1.89 8.02
CA ARG A 129 -18.35 0.50 8.51
C ARG A 129 -19.84 0.14 8.48
N LEU A 130 -20.18 -0.98 7.85
CA LEU A 130 -21.52 -1.53 8.02
C LEU A 130 -21.54 -2.08 9.44
N ASN A 131 -22.47 -1.61 10.28
CA ASN A 131 -22.74 -2.29 11.53
C ASN A 131 -23.24 -3.69 11.15
N ALA A 132 -22.42 -4.71 11.40
CA ALA A 132 -22.90 -6.08 11.54
C ALA A 132 -23.40 -6.23 12.97
#